data_AF-A0A4Y2LL29-F1
#
_entry.id   AF-A0A4Y2LL29-F1
#
_cell.length_a   1.000
_cell.length_b   1.000
_cell.length_c   1.000
_cell.angle_alpha   90.00
_cell.angle_beta   90.00
_cell.angle_gamma   90.00
#
_symmetry.space_group_name_H-M   'P 1'
#
loop_
_entity.id
_entity.type
_entity.pdbx_description
1 polymer ?
#
loop_
_entity_poly.entity_id
_entity_poly.type
_entity_poly.pdbx_seq_one_letter_code
_entity_poly.pdbx_strand_id
1 'polypeptide(L)'
;MMFDIRHYDTKFLVANPGFATGLKKDMIDWCMEMNTSAKEYVCPTCGVKTVLTERNGSDGYSWVCRKFGVIAHHVRRTVRKGSWFDESKLSIPEIFICEL
;
A
#
# COMPACT_ATOMS: atom_id res chain seq x y z
N MET A 1 14.10 15.95 -1.80
CA MET A 1 12.71 16.43 -1.95
C MET A 1 11.94 15.84 -0.78
N MET A 2 11.67 16.68 0.22
CA MET A 2 10.89 16.30 1.39
C MET A 2 9.45 16.68 1.07
N PHE A 3 8.61 15.69 0.76
CA PHE A 3 7.17 15.91 0.78
C PHE A 3 6.79 16.03 2.25
N ASP A 4 6.64 17.27 2.73
CA ASP A 4 6.21 17.52 4.10
C ASP A 4 4.73 17.16 4.19
N ILE A 5 4.44 16.06 4.87
CA ILE A 5 3.08 15.59 5.15
C ILE A 5 2.32 16.65 5.98
N ARG A 6 3.00 17.59 6.63
CA ARG A 6 2.36 18.64 7.46
C ARG A 6 1.67 19.75 6.66
N HIS A 7 1.57 19.66 5.34
CA HIS A 7 0.79 20.62 4.53
C HIS A 7 -0.65 20.16 4.23
N TYR A 8 -1.10 19.06 4.84
CA TYR A 8 -2.46 18.55 4.66
C TYR A 8 -3.47 19.30 5.53
N ASP A 9 -3.86 20.51 5.09
CA ASP A 9 -5.02 21.24 5.63
C ASP A 9 -6.32 20.44 5.37
N THR A 10 -7.37 20.72 6.14
CA THR A 10 -8.77 20.26 5.95
C THR A 10 -9.22 20.27 4.48
N LYS A 11 -8.70 21.18 3.65
CA LYS A 11 -8.94 21.24 2.21
C LYS A 11 -8.49 19.98 1.44
N PHE A 12 -7.42 19.31 1.86
CA PHE A 12 -6.93 18.08 1.24
C PHE A 12 -7.89 16.92 1.47
N LEU A 13 -8.44 16.78 2.68
CA LEU A 13 -9.42 15.75 3.02
C LEU A 13 -10.78 16.02 2.34
N VAL A 14 -11.18 17.28 2.18
CA VAL A 14 -12.37 17.67 1.41
C VAL A 14 -12.19 17.38 -0.08
N ALA A 15 -11.00 17.60 -0.63
CA ALA A 15 -10.68 17.27 -2.03
C ALA A 15 -10.53 15.76 -2.27
N ASN A 16 -10.21 14.98 -1.24
CA ASN A 16 -10.00 13.54 -1.31
C ASN A 16 -10.83 12.80 -0.23
N PRO A 17 -12.17 12.74 -0.39
CA PRO A 17 -13.06 12.20 0.63
C PRO A 17 -12.81 10.72 0.95
N GLY A 18 -12.19 9.95 0.04
CA GLY A 18 -11.73 8.57 0.30
C GLY A 18 -10.73 8.44 1.47
N PHE A 19 -9.98 9.50 1.75
CA PHE A 19 -9.08 9.58 2.90
C PHE A 19 -9.83 9.88 4.19
N ALA A 20 -10.91 10.66 4.11
CA ALA A 20 -11.79 10.94 5.25
C ALA A 20 -12.67 9.73 5.62
N THR A 21 -13.00 8.86 4.66
CA THR A 21 -13.73 7.59 4.90
C THR A 21 -12.82 6.43 5.30
N GLY A 22 -11.48 6.60 5.26
CA GLY A 22 -10.51 5.58 5.67
C GLY A 22 -10.45 4.37 4.74
N LEU A 23 -10.80 4.54 3.46
CA LEU A 23 -10.68 3.47 2.48
C LEU A 23 -9.20 3.18 2.23
N LYS A 24 -8.69 2.12 2.89
CA LYS A 24 -7.30 1.69 2.85
C LYS A 24 -6.76 1.53 1.42
N LYS A 25 -7.64 1.21 0.46
CA LYS A 25 -7.29 1.09 -0.96
C LYS A 25 -6.91 2.43 -1.57
N ASP A 26 -7.68 3.48 -1.33
CA ASP A 26 -7.46 4.82 -1.89
C ASP A 26 -6.14 5.40 -1.38
N MET A 27 -5.83 5.17 -0.09
CA MET A 27 -4.55 5.56 0.50
C MET A 27 -3.36 4.86 -0.17
N ILE A 28 -3.50 3.57 -0.46
CA ILE A 28 -2.48 2.79 -1.16
C ILE A 28 -2.30 3.25 -2.60
N ASP A 29 -3.40 3.49 -3.33
CA ASP A 29 -3.35 3.96 -4.71
C ASP A 29 -2.69 5.33 -4.82
N TRP A 30 -3.01 6.24 -3.92
CA TRP A 30 -2.32 7.53 -3.83
C TRP A 30 -0.83 7.38 -3.49
N CYS A 31 -0.48 6.49 -2.57
CA CYS A 31 0.93 6.20 -2.27
C CYS A 31 1.67 5.68 -3.51
N MET A 32 1.00 4.88 -4.33
CA MET A 32 1.52 4.45 -5.62
C MET A 32 1.70 5.63 -6.57
N GLU A 33 0.71 6.51 -6.74
CA GLU A 33 0.80 7.71 -7.58
C GLU A 33 1.97 8.62 -7.19
N MET A 34 2.16 8.84 -5.89
CA MET A 34 3.25 9.62 -5.30
C MET A 34 4.61 8.93 -5.31
N ASN A 35 4.68 7.68 -5.83
CA ASN A 35 5.86 6.83 -5.82
C ASN A 35 6.46 6.60 -4.41
N THR A 36 5.65 6.69 -3.37
CA THR A 36 6.03 6.34 -1.99
C THR A 36 5.77 4.86 -1.69
N SER A 37 5.06 4.16 -2.59
CA SER A 37 4.88 2.71 -2.61
C SER A 37 5.05 2.13 -4.01
N ALA A 38 5.37 0.84 -4.08
CA ALA A 38 5.54 0.13 -5.34
C ALA A 38 4.20 0.03 -6.08
N LYS A 39 4.19 0.36 -7.38
CA LYS A 39 3.04 0.22 -8.28
C LYS A 39 2.81 -1.22 -8.73
N GLU A 40 3.87 -2.02 -8.70
CA GLU A 40 3.84 -3.41 -9.11
C GLU A 40 4.83 -4.22 -8.29
N TYR A 41 4.53 -5.51 -8.15
CA TYR A 41 5.45 -6.47 -7.60
C TYR A 41 5.45 -7.73 -8.47
N VAL A 42 6.64 -8.22 -8.79
CA VAL A 42 6.84 -9.44 -9.58
C VAL A 42 7.10 -10.62 -8.65
N CYS A 43 6.41 -11.73 -8.90
CA CYS A 43 6.59 -12.94 -8.11
C CYS A 43 8.03 -13.47 -8.28
N PRO A 44 8.81 -13.63 -7.20
CA PRO A 44 10.19 -14.11 -7.29
C PRO A 44 10.28 -15.58 -7.71
N THR A 45 9.20 -16.35 -7.57
CA THR A 45 9.15 -17.77 -7.91
C THR A 45 8.87 -18.02 -9.38
N CYS A 46 8.01 -17.21 -10.01
CA CYS A 46 7.56 -17.47 -11.39
C CYS A 46 7.62 -16.27 -12.35
N GLY A 47 8.08 -15.10 -11.89
CA GLY A 47 8.25 -13.91 -12.73
C GLY A 47 6.95 -13.23 -13.18
N VAL A 48 5.79 -13.73 -12.76
CA VAL A 48 4.48 -13.14 -13.11
C VAL A 48 4.17 -11.95 -12.19
N LYS A 49 3.54 -10.91 -12.74
CA LYS A 49 3.01 -9.79 -11.95
C LYS A 49 2.03 -10.30 -10.90
N THR A 50 2.23 -9.85 -9.67
CA THR A 50 1.34 -10.17 -8.55
C THR A 50 0.09 -9.29 -8.58
N VAL A 51 -0.97 -9.75 -7.91
CA VAL A 51 -2.23 -9.02 -7.78
C VAL A 51 -2.25 -8.36 -6.40
N LEU A 52 -2.67 -7.09 -6.36
CA LEU A 52 -2.97 -6.44 -5.08
C LEU A 52 -4.30 -6.99 -4.56
N THR A 53 -4.27 -7.71 -3.44
CA THR A 53 -5.46 -8.39 -2.90
C THR A 53 -5.76 -7.88 -1.50
N GLU A 54 -7.04 -7.63 -1.26
CA GLU A 54 -7.56 -7.27 0.05
C GLU A 54 -7.31 -8.39 1.07
N ARG A 55 -7.04 -8.00 2.30
CA ARG A 55 -6.76 -8.92 3.41
C ARG A 55 -7.19 -8.31 4.74
N ASN A 56 -7.46 -9.20 5.67
CA ASN A 56 -7.42 -8.85 7.08
C ASN A 56 -5.97 -8.50 7.47
N GLY A 57 -5.76 -7.27 7.94
CA GLY A 57 -4.45 -6.73 8.29
C GLY A 57 -4.47 -5.21 8.47
N SER A 58 -3.39 -4.69 9.02
CA SER A 58 -3.22 -3.27 9.34
C SER A 58 -3.42 -2.39 8.10
N ASP A 59 -2.67 -2.65 7.03
CA ASP A 59 -2.75 -1.92 5.76
C ASP A 59 -3.90 -2.39 4.85
N GLY A 60 -4.62 -3.46 5.21
CA GLY A 60 -5.75 -3.97 4.44
C GLY A 60 -5.43 -4.67 3.11
N TYR A 61 -4.20 -4.54 2.57
CA TYR A 61 -3.83 -5.13 1.28
C TYR A 61 -2.44 -5.81 1.29
N SER A 62 -2.26 -6.77 0.38
CA SER A 62 -0.96 -7.39 0.11
C SER A 62 -0.82 -7.77 -1.36
N TRP A 63 0.41 -7.78 -1.86
CA TRP A 63 0.75 -8.37 -3.14
C TRP A 63 0.71 -9.89 -3.04
N VAL A 64 -0.06 -10.54 -3.90
CA VAL A 64 -0.27 -11.99 -3.90
C VAL A 64 0.01 -12.58 -5.27
N CYS A 65 0.80 -13.65 -5.29
CA CYS A 65 0.86 -14.58 -6.41
C CYS A 65 0.38 -15.95 -5.92
N ARG A 66 -0.66 -16.49 -6.55
CA ARG A 66 -1.18 -17.82 -6.23
C ARG A 66 -1.27 -18.63 -7.52
N LYS A 67 -0.53 -19.74 -7.58
CA LYS A 67 -0.52 -20.65 -8.72
C LYS A 67 -0.78 -22.07 -8.23
N PHE A 68 -1.59 -22.81 -8.99
CA PHE A 68 -1.90 -24.21 -8.76
C PHE A 68 -1.22 -25.09 -9.83
N GLY A 69 -1.16 -26.40 -9.61
CA GLY A 69 -0.55 -27.36 -10.54
C GLY A 69 0.88 -27.75 -10.14
N VAL A 70 1.69 -28.17 -11.14
CA VAL A 70 3.01 -28.79 -10.90
C VAL A 70 4.01 -27.86 -10.20
N ILE A 71 3.94 -26.55 -10.47
CA ILE A 71 4.75 -25.52 -9.77
C ILE A 71 3.82 -24.67 -8.89
N ALA A 72 3.11 -25.34 -7.98
CA ALA A 72 2.23 -24.69 -7.03
C ALA A 72 3.02 -23.80 -6.07
N HIS A 73 2.55 -22.57 -5.89
CA HIS A 73 3.11 -21.67 -4.89
C HIS A 73 2.10 -20.61 -4.48
N HIS A 74 2.31 -20.07 -3.28
CA HIS A 74 1.55 -18.96 -2.75
C HIS A 74 2.54 -17.96 -2.13
N VAL A 75 2.87 -16.92 -2.88
CA VAL A 75 3.74 -15.84 -2.43
C VAL A 75 2.88 -14.67 -1.98
N ARG A 76 3.20 -14.11 -0.82
CA ARG A 76 2.56 -12.93 -0.27
C ARG A 76 3.61 -11.94 0.19
N ARG A 77 3.41 -10.66 -0.13
CA ARG A 77 4.27 -9.56 0.30
C ARG A 77 3.45 -8.36 0.74
N THR A 78 3.89 -7.68 1.80
CA THR A 78 3.23 -6.45 2.27
C THR A 78 3.41 -5.33 1.26
N VAL A 79 2.45 -4.41 1.20
CA VAL A 79 2.57 -3.20 0.35
C VAL A 79 3.70 -2.27 0.80
N ARG A 80 4.14 -2.39 2.06
CA ARG A 80 5.23 -1.61 2.66
C ARG A 80 6.64 -2.06 2.25
N LYS A 81 6.82 -3.31 1.85
CA LYS A 81 8.18 -3.88 1.68
C LYS A 81 8.93 -3.26 0.50
N GLY A 82 10.06 -2.60 0.78
CA GLY A 82 10.84 -1.86 -0.21
C GLY A 82 10.24 -0.50 -0.59
N SER A 83 9.33 0.01 0.23
CA SER A 83 8.75 1.36 0.07
C SER A 83 9.17 2.29 1.20
N TRP A 84 8.68 3.53 1.16
CA TRP A 84 8.94 4.51 2.22
C TRP A 84 8.42 4.03 3.60
N PHE A 85 7.48 3.08 3.61
CA PHE A 85 6.84 2.56 4.82
C PHE A 85 7.47 1.27 5.37
N ASP A 86 8.53 0.72 4.76
CA ASP A 86 9.03 -0.65 5.04
C ASP A 86 9.34 -0.87 6.52
N GLU A 87 10.01 0.10 7.14
CA GLU A 87 10.49 0.02 8.52
C GLU A 87 9.52 0.63 9.53
N SER A 88 8.39 1.17 9.08
CA SER A 88 7.42 1.79 9.99
C SER A 88 6.71 0.75 10.85
N LYS A 89 6.61 1.06 12.14
CA LYS A 89 5.79 0.30 13.10
C LYS A 89 4.30 0.60 12.93
N LEU A 90 3.97 1.75 12.33
CA LEU A 90 2.61 2.17 12.04
C LEU A 90 2.17 1.64 10.66
N SER A 91 0.88 1.35 10.53
CA SER A 91 0.24 1.07 9.25
C SER A 91 0.19 2.34 8.39
N ILE A 92 0.03 2.16 7.08
CA ILE A 92 -0.12 3.28 6.15
C ILE A 92 -1.24 4.22 6.63
N PRO A 93 -2.46 3.74 6.97
CA PRO A 93 -3.50 4.61 7.52
C PRO A 93 -3.10 5.34 8.80
N GLU A 94 -2.46 4.65 9.75
CA GLU A 94 -2.01 5.27 11.01
C GLU A 94 -0.96 6.36 10.78
N ILE A 95 -0.06 6.19 9.81
CA ILE A 95 0.95 7.20 9.48
C ILE A 95 0.27 8.47 8.95
N PHE A 96 -0.71 8.31 8.05
CA PHE A 96 -1.47 9.47 7.58
C PHE A 96 -2.25 10.13 8.72
N ILE A 97 -2.82 9.39 9.67
CA ILE A 97 -3.55 9.97 10.79
C ILE A 97 -2.63 10.67 11.80
N CYS A 98 -1.45 10.10 12.09
CA CYS A 98 -0.54 10.62 13.11
C CYS A 98 0.31 11.81 12.66
N GLU A 99 0.52 11.97 11.36
CA GLU A 99 1.26 13.08 10.76
C GLU A 99 0.34 14.21 10.26
N LEU A 100 -0.98 14.06 10.46
CA LEU A 100 -2.02 15.08 10.26
C LEU A 100 -2.21 15.95 11.52
#